data_AF-A0AAE9JBY7-F1
#
_entry.id   AF-A0AAE9JBY7-F1
#
_cell.length_a   1.000
_cell.length_b   1.000
_cell.length_c   1.000
_cell.angle_alpha   90.00
_cell.angle_beta   90.00
_cell.angle_gamma   90.00
#
_symmetry.space_group_name_H-M   'P 1'
#
loop_
_entity.id
_entity.type
_entity.pdbx_description
1 polymer ?
#
loop_
_entity_poly.entity_id
_entity_poly.type
_entity_poly.pdbx_seq_one_letter_code
_entity_poly.pdbx_strand_id
1 'polypeptide(L)' 'MNIFHIFSILLVILVALITENSASTLRDMFNKNIQKRHETTGGMQTAYSKLLPPHVAEMFLRKHF' A
#
# COMPACT_ATOMS: atom_id res chain seq x y z
N MET A 1 -26.72 -31.22 -22.67
CA MET A 1 -25.95 -30.33 -21.76
C MET A 1 -26.74 -29.04 -21.58
N ASN A 2 -27.35 -28.85 -20.41
CA ASN A 2 -28.28 -27.74 -20.16
C ASN A 2 -27.56 -26.38 -20.15
N ILE A 3 -28.20 -25.38 -20.76
CA ILE A 3 -27.79 -23.96 -20.76
C ILE A 3 -27.40 -23.45 -19.35
N PHE A 4 -28.08 -23.95 -18.31
CA PHE A 4 -27.77 -23.65 -16.91
C PHE A 4 -26.34 -24.04 -16.48
N HIS A 5 -25.80 -25.16 -16.99
CA HIS A 5 -24.42 -25.56 -16.68
C HIS A 5 -23.40 -24.66 -17.38
N ILE A 6 -23.68 -24.23 -18.60
CA ILE A 6 -22.82 -23.31 -19.35
C ILE A 6 -22.76 -21.94 -18.63
N PHE A 7 -23.91 -21.43 -18.20
CA PHE A 7 -23.99 -20.16 -17.47
C PHE A 7 -23.26 -20.22 -16.12
N SER A 8 -23.39 -21.33 -15.38
CA SER A 8 -22.70 -21.54 -14.12
C SER A 8 -21.18 -21.57 -14.28
N ILE A 9 -20.66 -22.19 -15.34
CA ILE A 9 -19.22 -22.24 -15.62
C ILE A 9 -18.70 -20.85 -15.97
N LEU A 10 -19.42 -20.10 -16.82
CA LEU A 10 -19.08 -18.72 -17.17
C LEU A 10 -19.06 -17.79 -15.95
N LEU A 11 -20.01 -17.95 -15.03
CA LEU A 11 -20.07 -17.17 -13.79
C LEU A 11 -18.84 -17.42 -12.90
N VAL A 12 -18.43 -18.68 -12.75
CA VAL A 12 -17.26 -19.05 -11.92
C VAL A 12 -15.97 -18.47 -12.51
N ILE A 13 -15.81 -18.54 -13.84
CA ILE A 13 -14.64 -17.96 -14.53
C ILE A 13 -14.60 -16.43 -14.34
N LEU A 14 -15.74 -15.76 -14.46
CA LEU A 14 -15.84 -14.32 -14.27
C LEU A 14 -15.46 -13.91 -12.83
N VAL A 15 -15.96 -14.63 -11.83
CA VAL A 15 -15.66 -14.36 -10.41
C VAL A 15 -14.18 -14.60 -10.10
N ALA A 16 -13.58 -15.65 -10.67
CA ALA A 16 -12.15 -15.91 -10.51
C ALA A 16 -11.29 -14.76 -11.06
N LEU A 17 -11.59 -14.28 -12.28
CA LEU A 17 -10.87 -13.18 -12.92
C LEU A 17 -10.99 -11.86 -12.16
N ILE A 18 -12.18 -11.55 -11.62
CA ILE A 18 -12.40 -10.31 -10.84
C ILE A 18 -11.64 -10.35 -9.52
N THR A 19 -11.58 -11.51 -8.87
CA THR A 19 -10.94 -11.67 -7.55
C THR A 19 -9.42 -11.46 -7.64
N GLU A 20 -8.77 -12.01 -8.67
CA GLU A 20 -7.33 -11.81 -8.88
C GLU A 20 -6.96 -10.36 -9.18
N ASN A 21 -7.78 -9.68 -9.99
CA ASN A 21 -7.54 -8.28 -10.37
C ASN A 21 -7.80 -7.30 -9.21
N SER A 22 -8.73 -7.64 -8.32
CA SER A 22 -9.03 -6.83 -7.13
C SER A 22 -7.93 -6.97 -6.07
N ALA A 23 -7.39 -8.18 -5.90
CA ALA A 23 -6.30 -8.45 -4.97
C ALA A 23 -4.99 -7.77 -5.38
N SER A 24 -4.66 -7.76 -6.68
CA SER A 24 -3.49 -7.03 -7.20
C SER A 24 -3.63 -5.52 -7.00
N THR A 25 -4.81 -4.96 -7.29
CA THR A 25 -5.09 -3.52 -7.14
C THR A 25 -5.00 -3.07 -5.68
N LEU A 26 -5.58 -3.82 -4.74
CA LEU A 26 -5.50 -3.50 -3.30
C LEU A 26 -4.06 -3.61 -2.77
N ARG A 27 -3.33 -4.63 -3.21
CA ARG A 27 -1.91 -4.81 -2.85
C ARG A 27 -1.05 -3.66 -3.38
N ASP A 28 -1.29 -3.21 -4.61
CA ASP A 28 -0.59 -2.07 -5.20
C ASP A 28 -0.92 -0.76 -4.49
N MET A 29 -2.18 -0.53 -4.11
CA MET A 29 -2.57 0.63 -3.31
C MET A 29 -1.90 0.63 -1.93
N PHE A 30 -1.82 -0.54 -1.28
CA PHE A 30 -1.16 -0.68 0.01
C PHE A 30 0.34 -0.41 -0.09
N ASN A 31 1.01 -1.00 -1.07
CA ASN A 31 2.44 -0.80 -1.31
C ASN A 31 2.76 0.68 -1.62
N LYS A 32 1.97 1.33 -2.48
CA LYS A 32 2.13 2.77 -2.76
C LYS A 32 1.97 3.64 -1.52
N ASN A 33 1.01 3.32 -0.65
CA ASN A 33 0.81 4.05 0.59
C ASN A 33 1.96 3.85 1.59
N ILE A 34 2.48 2.63 1.72
CA ILE A 34 3.65 2.37 2.57
C ILE A 34 4.88 3.09 2.03
N GLN A 35 5.14 3.00 0.72
CA GLN A 35 6.26 3.68 0.09
C GLN A 35 6.18 5.19 0.31
N LYS A 36 5.01 5.80 0.09
CA LYS A 36 4.80 7.23 0.33
C LYS A 36 5.06 7.61 1.78
N ARG A 37 4.64 6.80 2.75
CA ARG A 37 4.96 7.03 4.18
C ARG A 37 6.46 6.95 4.44
N HIS A 38 7.15 5.97 3.85
CA HIS A 38 8.59 5.81 4.03
C HIS A 38 9.39 6.99 3.42
N GLU A 39 8.97 7.49 2.26
CA GLU A 39 9.54 8.68 1.63
C GLU A 39 9.28 9.94 2.48
N THR A 40 8.08 10.06 3.05
CA THR A 40 7.69 11.22 3.86
C THR A 40 8.42 11.21 5.22
N THR A 41 8.44 10.08 5.92
CA THR A 41 9.12 9.93 7.21
C THR A 41 10.63 10.00 7.07
N GLY A 42 11.23 9.32 6.09
CA GLY A 42 12.68 9.40 5.84
C GLY A 42 13.11 10.78 5.35
N GLY A 43 12.30 11.43 4.51
CA GLY A 43 12.51 12.81 4.07
C GLY A 43 12.44 13.82 5.21
N MET A 44 11.47 13.67 6.12
CA MET A 44 11.35 14.47 7.33
C MET A 44 12.52 14.25 8.28
N GLN A 45 12.90 13.00 8.57
CA GLN A 45 14.09 12.68 9.38
C GLN A 45 15.34 13.36 8.83
N THR A 46 15.55 13.30 7.51
CA THR A 46 16.68 13.94 6.85
C THR A 46 16.62 15.48 6.92
N ALA A 47 15.44 16.07 6.80
CA ALA A 47 15.25 17.51 6.88
C ALA A 47 15.50 18.04 8.30
N TYR A 48 14.95 17.39 9.32
CA TYR A 48 15.12 17.80 10.72
C TYR A 48 16.56 17.66 11.20
N SER A 49 17.28 16.62 10.76
CA SER A 49 18.72 16.47 11.04
C SER A 49 19.59 17.57 10.41
N LYS A 50 19.09 18.28 9.39
CA LYS A 50 19.79 19.42 8.75
C LYS A 50 19.41 20.77 9.35
N LEU A 51 18.18 20.89 9.85
CA LEU A 51 17.61 22.15 10.35
C LEU A 51 17.81 22.35 11.85
N LEU A 52 17.93 21.27 12.62
CA LEU A 52 18.04 21.30 14.08
C LEU A 52 19.43 20.83 14.53
N PRO A 53 19.94 21.35 15.66
CA PRO A 53 21.13 20.79 16.29
C PRO A 53 20.93 19.29 16.61
N PRO A 54 22.00 18.46 16.57
CA PRO A 54 21.89 16.99 16.60
C PRO A 54 21.04 16.45 17.76
N HIS A 55 21.25 16.98 18.97
CA HIS A 55 20.52 16.55 20.17
C HIS A 55 19.01 16.89 20.11
N VAL A 56 18.64 18.00 19.46
CA VAL A 56 17.24 18.43 19.30
C VAL A 56 16.57 17.61 18.20
N ALA A 57 17.28 17.36 17.10
CA ALA A 57 16.79 16.50 16.02
C ALA A 57 16.49 15.09 16.55
N GLU A 58 17.42 14.48 17.29
CA GLU A 58 17.20 13.16 17.89
C GLU A 58 16.03 13.13 18.87
N MET A 59 15.93 14.12 19.77
CA MET A 59 14.81 14.20 20.73
C MET A 59 13.47 14.38 20.02
N PHE A 60 13.41 15.21 18.99
CA PHE A 60 12.21 15.47 18.20
C PHE A 60 11.79 14.23 17.40
N LEU A 61 12.73 13.62 16.67
CA LEU A 61 12.45 12.45 15.84
C LEU A 61 11.98 11.26 16.67
N ARG A 62 12.58 11.04 17.85
CA ARG A 62 12.19 9.96 18.77
C ARG A 62 10.81 10.14 19.42
N LYS A 63 10.30 11.38 19.47
CA LYS A 63 9.02 11.71 20.10
C LYS A 63 7.86 11.75 19.12
N HIS A 64 8.13 11.98 17.83
CA HIS A 64 7.11 12.24 16.82
C HIS A 64 7.00 11.17 15.72
N PHE A 65 7.97 10.26 15.61
CA PHE A 65 7.98 9.14 14.68
C PHE A 65 8.22 7.83 15.43
#